data_AF-A0A0J6BX92-F1
#
_entry.id   AF-A0A0J6BX92-F1
#
_cell.length_a   1.000
_cell.length_b   1.000
_cell.length_c   1.000
_cell.angle_alpha   90.00
_cell.angle_beta   90.00
_cell.angle_gamma   90.00
#
_symmetry.space_group_name_H-M   'P 1'
#
loop_
_entity.id
_entity.type
_entity.pdbx_description
1 polymer ?
#
loop_
_entity_poly.entity_id
_entity_poly.type
_entity_poly.pdbx_seq_one_letter_code
_entity_poly.pdbx_strand_id
1 'polypeptide(L)'
;MMPLLAWLVIASYSIIHLLEYLSYYARVAGRLAGRPVTGYAIQNATITVTRFFYLALMPLLGFLIDKQIPTRQYISMGLGALLGATLLSLLGWSLRDRWIALLANFVRQRAGQPALGLAEVRAQLMQRHPVPARRITLLAAAVFLCYCLGVLLAYYFALVFHDYRSTISQLSGMVNGVATVLLTFVLEPRIASIVDARPAGDVHHAIQAMLNGRLIAVGILAPLLFLGVCIGFA
;
A
#
# COMPACT_ATOMS: atom_id res chain seq x y z
N MET A 1 25.12 5.47 -14.09
CA MET A 1 24.63 4.27 -13.38
C MET A 1 23.91 4.59 -12.07
N MET A 2 24.48 5.40 -11.17
CA MET A 2 23.82 5.83 -9.93
C MET A 2 22.46 6.55 -10.09
N PRO A 3 22.24 7.47 -11.06
CA PRO A 3 20.92 8.07 -11.25
C PRO A 3 19.86 7.05 -11.69
N LEU A 4 20.24 6.05 -12.49
CA LEU A 4 19.34 4.98 -12.91
C LEU A 4 18.86 4.14 -11.72
N LEU A 5 19.77 3.80 -10.80
CA LEU A 5 19.43 3.03 -9.59
C LEU A 5 18.44 3.79 -8.69
N ALA A 6 18.63 5.10 -8.50
CA ALA A 6 17.71 5.92 -7.74
C ALA A 6 16.30 5.96 -8.38
N TRP A 7 16.22 6.08 -9.71
CA TRP A 7 14.95 6.01 -10.43
C TRP A 7 14.29 4.63 -10.31
N LEU A 8 15.06 3.53 -10.34
CA LEU A 8 14.54 2.18 -10.12
C LEU A 8 13.97 2.00 -8.71
N VAL A 9 14.61 2.57 -7.68
CA VAL A 9 14.08 2.59 -6.32
C VAL A 9 12.74 3.33 -6.26
N ILE A 10 12.69 4.54 -6.81
CA ILE A 10 11.46 5.36 -6.86
C ILE A 10 10.34 4.60 -7.58
N ALA A 11 10.63 4.05 -8.76
CA ALA A 11 9.66 3.33 -9.57
C ALA A 11 9.16 2.07 -8.86
N SER A 12 10.06 1.23 -8.33
CA SER A 12 9.70 -0.02 -7.64
C SER A 12 8.85 0.27 -6.41
N TYR A 13 9.26 1.22 -5.58
CA TYR A 13 8.53 1.62 -4.39
C TYR A 13 7.13 2.17 -4.74
N SER A 14 7.03 3.01 -5.77
CA SER A 14 5.75 3.58 -6.21
C SER A 14 4.81 2.51 -6.76
N ILE A 15 5.33 1.57 -7.56
CA ILE A 15 4.55 0.46 -8.14
C ILE A 15 4.04 -0.49 -7.05
N ILE A 16 4.87 -0.82 -6.06
CA ILE A 16 4.46 -1.61 -4.89
C ILE A 16 3.24 -0.97 -4.24
N HIS A 17 3.34 0.32 -3.90
CA HIS A 17 2.24 1.04 -3.23
C HIS A 17 0.98 1.12 -4.08
N LEU A 18 1.11 1.33 -5.39
CA LEU A 18 -0.02 1.33 -6.32
C LEU A 18 -0.72 -0.02 -6.37
N LEU A 19 0.03 -1.10 -6.57
CA LEU A 19 -0.52 -2.45 -6.73
C LEU A 19 -1.22 -2.89 -5.43
N GLU A 20 -0.61 -2.66 -4.28
CA GLU A 20 -1.25 -2.96 -3.00
C GLU A 20 -2.50 -2.11 -2.77
N TYR A 21 -2.46 -0.81 -3.07
CA TYR A 21 -3.62 0.08 -2.95
C TYR A 21 -4.80 -0.42 -3.80
N LEU A 22 -4.55 -0.73 -5.07
CA LEU A 22 -5.56 -1.23 -6.00
C LEU A 22 -6.05 -2.65 -5.65
N SER A 23 -5.22 -3.48 -5.01
CA SER A 23 -5.57 -4.85 -4.65
C SER A 23 -6.78 -4.92 -3.71
N TYR A 24 -6.93 -3.96 -2.80
CA TYR A 24 -8.01 -3.97 -1.81
C TYR A 24 -9.40 -3.80 -2.43
N TYR A 25 -9.50 -3.15 -3.60
CA TYR A 25 -10.75 -3.06 -4.34
C TYR A 25 -11.23 -4.42 -4.89
N ALA A 26 -10.37 -5.42 -4.96
CA ALA A 26 -10.78 -6.79 -5.30
C ALA A 26 -11.77 -7.36 -4.29
N ARG A 27 -11.70 -6.97 -3.01
CA ARG A 27 -12.70 -7.38 -1.99
C ARG A 27 -14.08 -6.78 -2.27
N VAL A 28 -14.12 -5.52 -2.71
CA VAL A 28 -15.36 -4.84 -3.11
C VAL A 28 -15.96 -5.51 -4.34
N ALA A 29 -15.12 -5.74 -5.36
CA ALA A 29 -15.52 -6.42 -6.58
C ALA A 29 -16.04 -7.85 -6.33
N GLY A 30 -15.34 -8.62 -5.48
CA GLY A 30 -15.79 -9.95 -5.06
C GLY A 30 -17.15 -9.91 -4.37
N ARG A 31 -17.40 -8.90 -3.52
CA ARG A 31 -18.71 -8.73 -2.89
C ARG A 31 -19.80 -8.37 -3.90
N LEU A 32 -19.55 -7.45 -4.84
CA LEU A 32 -20.47 -7.10 -5.93
C LEU A 32 -20.83 -8.30 -6.83
N ALA A 33 -19.90 -9.24 -7.01
CA ALA A 33 -20.10 -10.46 -7.77
C ALA A 33 -20.76 -11.60 -6.95
N GLY A 34 -21.01 -11.41 -5.65
CA GLY A 34 -21.47 -12.48 -4.76
C GLY A 34 -20.43 -13.59 -4.54
N ARG A 35 -19.14 -13.27 -4.73
CA ARG A 35 -17.98 -14.19 -4.63
C ARG A 35 -16.88 -13.59 -3.75
N PRO A 36 -17.11 -13.37 -2.44
CA PRO A 36 -16.15 -12.69 -1.54
C PRO A 36 -14.80 -13.42 -1.45
N VAL A 37 -14.82 -14.75 -1.42
CA VAL A 37 -13.60 -15.59 -1.40
C VAL A 37 -12.75 -15.37 -2.65
N THR A 38 -13.37 -15.27 -3.83
CA THR A 38 -12.65 -14.97 -5.07
C THR A 38 -12.04 -13.58 -5.05
N GLY A 39 -12.75 -12.58 -4.51
CA GLY A 39 -12.19 -11.24 -4.31
C GLY A 39 -10.97 -11.23 -3.40
N TYR A 40 -11.01 -12.00 -2.31
CA TYR A 40 -9.87 -12.18 -1.41
C TYR A 40 -8.68 -12.88 -2.09
N ALA A 41 -8.94 -13.93 -2.87
CA ALA A 41 -7.90 -14.62 -3.65
C ALA A 41 -7.22 -13.69 -4.66
N ILE A 42 -7.97 -12.83 -5.36
CA ILE A 42 -7.41 -11.83 -6.28
C ILE A 42 -6.53 -10.83 -5.53
N GLN A 43 -7.00 -10.31 -4.39
CA GLN A 43 -6.19 -9.41 -3.56
C GLN A 43 -4.85 -10.05 -3.17
N ASN A 44 -4.88 -11.28 -2.67
CA ASN A 44 -3.66 -12.01 -2.27
C ASN A 44 -2.75 -12.34 -3.44
N ALA A 45 -3.31 -12.65 -4.61
CA ALA A 45 -2.51 -12.83 -5.82
C ALA A 45 -1.78 -11.54 -6.21
N THR A 46 -2.46 -10.38 -6.15
CA THR A 46 -1.83 -9.08 -6.40
C THR A 46 -0.74 -8.77 -5.37
N ILE A 47 -0.99 -9.00 -4.07
CA ILE A 47 0.03 -8.81 -3.01
C ILE A 47 1.21 -9.78 -3.21
N THR A 48 0.99 -10.97 -3.73
CA THR A 48 2.09 -11.90 -4.03
C THR A 48 2.98 -11.36 -5.15
N VAL A 49 2.40 -10.70 -6.15
CA VAL A 49 3.16 -10.02 -7.22
C VAL A 49 3.99 -8.86 -6.65
N THR A 50 3.50 -8.12 -5.64
CA THR A 50 4.27 -7.00 -5.05
C THR A 50 5.54 -7.48 -4.35
N ARG A 51 5.57 -8.73 -3.87
CA ARG A 51 6.78 -9.34 -3.29
C ARG A 51 7.94 -9.41 -4.28
N PHE A 52 7.68 -9.59 -5.58
CA PHE A 52 8.74 -9.56 -6.60
C PHE A 52 9.45 -8.20 -6.64
N PHE A 53 8.67 -7.12 -6.59
CA PHE A 53 9.21 -5.76 -6.55
C PHE A 53 9.96 -5.47 -5.24
N TYR A 54 9.49 -6.00 -4.11
CA TYR A 54 10.23 -5.92 -2.84
C TYR A 54 11.58 -6.64 -2.90
N LEU A 55 11.62 -7.85 -3.49
CA LEU A 55 12.85 -8.61 -3.69
C LEU A 55 13.84 -7.87 -4.60
N ALA A 56 13.37 -7.09 -5.56
CA ALA A 56 14.22 -6.22 -6.37
C ALA A 56 14.68 -4.95 -5.61
N LEU A 57 13.80 -4.36 -4.80
CA LEU A 57 14.05 -3.10 -4.10
C LEU A 57 15.15 -3.22 -3.02
N MET A 58 15.17 -4.29 -2.23
CA MET A 58 16.10 -4.42 -1.10
C MET A 58 17.57 -4.49 -1.54
N PRO A 59 17.96 -5.31 -2.55
CA PRO A 59 19.32 -5.31 -3.07
C PRO A 59 19.72 -3.98 -3.72
N LEU A 60 18.78 -3.30 -4.40
CA LEU A 60 19.05 -1.97 -4.97
C LEU A 60 19.41 -0.96 -3.89
N LEU A 61 18.62 -0.91 -2.80
CA LEU A 61 18.91 -0.04 -1.67
C LEU A 61 20.22 -0.44 -0.96
N GLY A 62 20.47 -1.74 -0.78
CA GLY A 62 21.70 -2.24 -0.16
C GLY A 62 22.94 -1.84 -0.95
N PHE A 63 22.90 -2.02 -2.27
CA PHE A 63 23.99 -1.61 -3.15
C PHE A 63 24.26 -0.09 -3.10
N LEU A 64 23.21 0.73 -3.01
CA LEU A 64 23.37 2.18 -2.85
C LEU A 64 24.04 2.54 -1.50
N ILE A 65 23.74 1.82 -0.43
CA ILE A 65 24.41 2.00 0.87
C ILE A 65 25.87 1.56 0.80
N ASP A 66 26.15 0.40 0.21
CA ASP A 66 27.52 -0.10 0.08
C ASP A 66 28.39 0.84 -0.78
N LYS A 67 27.78 1.54 -1.73
CA LYS A 67 28.42 2.62 -2.51
C LYS A 67 28.51 3.97 -1.79
N GLN A 68 28.00 4.06 -0.56
CA GLN A 68 28.02 5.26 0.27
C GLN A 68 27.55 6.51 -0.49
N ILE A 69 26.36 6.42 -1.10
CA ILE A 69 25.81 7.58 -1.80
C ILE A 69 25.69 8.80 -0.87
N PRO A 70 25.82 10.03 -1.37
CA PRO A 70 25.64 11.22 -0.55
C PRO A 70 24.28 11.20 0.15
N THR A 71 24.25 11.53 1.45
CA THR A 71 23.02 11.56 2.26
C THR A 71 21.92 12.41 1.62
N ARG A 72 22.28 13.55 1.02
CA ARG A 72 21.34 14.41 0.27
C ARG A 72 20.68 13.69 -0.91
N GLN A 73 21.43 12.84 -1.62
CA GLN A 73 20.90 12.04 -2.72
C GLN A 73 19.97 10.94 -2.22
N TYR A 74 20.28 10.32 -1.08
CA TYR A 74 19.38 9.35 -0.45
C TYR A 74 18.06 10.00 -0.03
N ILE A 75 18.12 11.19 0.60
CA ILE A 75 16.94 11.93 1.05
C ILE A 75 16.05 12.30 -0.15
N SER A 76 16.61 12.84 -1.22
CA SER A 76 15.82 13.19 -2.42
C SER A 76 15.21 11.97 -3.08
N MET A 77 15.92 10.83 -3.12
CA MET A 77 15.39 9.55 -3.60
C MET A 77 14.24 9.05 -2.73
N GLY A 78 14.38 9.07 -1.40
CA GLY A 78 13.33 8.63 -0.47
C GLY A 78 12.07 9.49 -0.54
N LEU A 79 12.23 10.82 -0.65
CA LEU A 79 11.11 11.74 -0.88
C LEU A 79 10.46 11.52 -2.25
N GLY A 80 11.27 11.31 -3.29
CA GLY A 80 10.78 10.96 -4.62
C GLY A 80 9.96 9.67 -4.62
N ALA A 81 10.40 8.66 -3.87
CA ALA A 81 9.68 7.39 -3.72
C ALA A 81 8.33 7.57 -3.00
N LEU A 82 8.30 8.33 -1.90
CA LEU A 82 7.07 8.65 -1.18
C LEU A 82 6.11 9.50 -2.03
N LEU A 83 6.63 10.49 -2.77
CA LEU A 83 5.84 11.30 -3.67
C LEU A 83 5.24 10.46 -4.80
N GLY A 84 6.05 9.62 -5.45
CA GLY A 84 5.59 8.72 -6.50
C GLY A 84 4.51 7.74 -6.01
N ALA A 85 4.72 7.14 -4.83
CA ALA A 85 3.72 6.29 -4.18
C ALA A 85 2.42 7.04 -3.90
N THR A 86 2.50 8.29 -3.45
CA THR A 86 1.34 9.14 -3.19
C THR A 86 0.58 9.49 -4.46
N LEU A 87 1.29 9.95 -5.51
CA LEU A 87 0.69 10.33 -6.79
C LEU A 87 -0.01 9.13 -7.45
N LEU A 88 0.63 7.96 -7.46
CA LEU A 88 0.01 6.75 -8.00
C LEU A 88 -1.17 6.27 -7.15
N SER A 89 -1.11 6.39 -5.82
CA SER A 89 -2.24 6.05 -4.95
C SER A 89 -3.42 7.01 -5.15
N LEU A 90 -3.16 8.30 -5.38
CA LEU A 90 -4.19 9.29 -5.74
C LEU A 90 -4.79 9.02 -7.13
N LEU A 91 -3.97 8.59 -8.10
CA LEU A 91 -4.46 8.11 -9.38
C LEU A 91 -5.37 6.88 -9.21
N GLY A 92 -4.96 5.91 -8.38
CA GLY A 92 -5.78 4.75 -8.04
C GLY A 92 -7.08 5.13 -7.32
N TRP A 93 -7.05 6.16 -6.47
CA TRP A 93 -8.25 6.73 -5.86
C TRP A 93 -9.21 7.35 -6.87
N SER A 94 -8.68 8.09 -7.86
CA SER A 94 -9.48 8.71 -8.92
C SER A 94 -10.13 7.67 -9.85
N LEU A 95 -9.38 6.61 -10.18
CA LEU A 95 -9.81 5.55 -11.08
C LEU A 95 -10.59 4.41 -10.39
N ARG A 96 -10.88 4.52 -9.09
CA ARG A 96 -11.41 3.42 -8.25
C ARG A 96 -12.68 2.77 -8.80
N ASP A 97 -13.67 3.54 -9.25
CA ASP A 97 -14.95 2.97 -9.71
C ASP A 97 -14.76 2.12 -10.96
N ARG A 98 -13.91 2.59 -11.88
CA ARG A 98 -13.58 1.87 -13.12
C ARG A 98 -12.80 0.60 -12.81
N TRP A 99 -11.87 0.68 -11.87
CA TRP A 99 -11.11 -0.48 -11.42
C TRP A 99 -11.98 -1.52 -10.72
N ILE A 100 -12.88 -1.10 -9.83
CA ILE A 100 -13.86 -1.99 -9.18
C ILE A 100 -14.77 -2.64 -10.23
N ALA A 101 -15.28 -1.88 -11.21
CA ALA A 101 -16.13 -2.42 -12.26
C ALA A 101 -15.39 -3.46 -13.13
N LEU A 102 -14.14 -3.19 -13.49
CA LEU A 102 -13.30 -4.13 -14.24
C LEU A 102 -13.11 -5.44 -13.47
N LEU A 103 -12.72 -5.35 -12.20
CA LEU A 103 -12.53 -6.55 -11.35
C LEU A 103 -13.85 -7.29 -11.10
N ALA A 104 -14.95 -6.56 -10.87
CA ALA A 104 -16.26 -7.17 -10.65
C ALA A 104 -16.69 -7.94 -11.90
N ASN A 105 -16.56 -7.34 -13.09
CA ASN A 105 -16.93 -7.98 -14.35
C ASN A 105 -16.01 -9.17 -14.69
N PHE A 106 -14.72 -9.10 -14.34
CA PHE A 106 -13.82 -10.25 -14.44
C PHE A 106 -14.29 -11.43 -13.59
N VAL A 107 -14.70 -11.18 -12.34
CA VAL A 107 -15.22 -12.23 -11.45
C VAL A 107 -16.59 -12.74 -11.93
N ARG A 108 -17.48 -11.85 -12.36
CA ARG A 108 -18.82 -12.18 -12.85
C ARG A 108 -18.79 -13.00 -14.13
N GLN A 109 -17.94 -12.64 -15.09
CA GLN A 109 -17.76 -13.37 -16.34
C GLN A 109 -17.33 -14.82 -16.07
N ARG A 110 -16.35 -15.03 -15.18
CA ARG A 110 -15.92 -16.38 -14.77
C ARG A 110 -16.99 -17.16 -14.03
N ALA A 111 -17.96 -16.48 -13.43
CA ALA A 111 -19.10 -17.09 -12.76
C ALA A 111 -20.34 -17.25 -13.66
N GLY A 112 -20.26 -16.90 -14.96
CA GLY A 112 -21.40 -16.97 -15.89
C GLY A 112 -22.48 -15.91 -15.63
N GLN A 113 -22.16 -14.82 -14.93
CA GLN A 113 -23.09 -13.74 -14.60
C GLN A 113 -22.99 -12.58 -15.62
N PRO A 114 -24.10 -11.86 -15.89
CA PRO A 114 -24.07 -10.70 -16.79
C PRO A 114 -23.17 -9.60 -16.23
N ALA A 115 -22.49 -8.87 -17.12
CA ALA A 115 -21.64 -7.75 -16.75
C ALA A 115 -22.45 -6.61 -16.12
N LEU A 116 -21.85 -5.91 -15.16
CA LEU A 116 -22.40 -4.70 -14.54
C LEU A 116 -21.89 -3.46 -15.27
N GLY A 117 -22.79 -2.51 -15.51
CA GLY A 117 -22.42 -1.19 -16.00
C GLY A 117 -21.73 -0.35 -14.92
N LEU A 118 -20.89 0.63 -15.32
CA LEU A 118 -20.23 1.53 -14.37
C LEU A 118 -21.23 2.32 -13.51
N ALA A 119 -22.36 2.73 -14.10
CA ALA A 119 -23.44 3.43 -13.39
C ALA A 119 -24.10 2.55 -12.32
N GLU A 120 -24.33 1.27 -12.63
CA GLU A 120 -24.91 0.30 -11.70
C GLU A 120 -23.97 0.01 -10.53
N VAL A 121 -22.67 -0.17 -10.81
CA VAL A 121 -21.64 -0.31 -9.78
C VAL A 121 -21.69 0.90 -8.85
N ARG A 122 -21.66 2.12 -9.38
CA ARG A 122 -21.73 3.35 -8.58
C ARG A 122 -22.99 3.41 -7.71
N ALA A 123 -24.16 3.08 -8.28
CA ALA A 123 -25.41 3.07 -7.55
C ALA A 123 -25.38 2.08 -6.36
N GLN A 124 -24.87 0.86 -6.57
CA GLN A 124 -24.71 -0.13 -5.50
C GLN A 124 -23.69 0.28 -4.43
N LEU A 125 -22.62 0.98 -4.81
CA LEU A 125 -21.61 1.48 -3.88
C LEU A 125 -22.10 2.67 -3.05
N MET A 126 -23.04 3.47 -3.58
CA MET A 126 -23.64 4.60 -2.87
C MET A 126 -24.64 4.15 -1.79
N GLN A 127 -25.29 3.00 -1.97
CA GLN A 127 -26.18 2.40 -0.97
C GLN A 127 -25.36 1.83 0.19
N ARG A 128 -25.11 2.67 1.19
CA ARG A 128 -24.28 2.33 2.34
C ARG A 128 -24.92 2.75 3.65
N HIS A 129 -24.60 2.00 4.69
CA HIS A 129 -24.89 2.26 6.08
C HIS A 129 -23.60 2.68 6.82
N PRO A 130 -23.72 3.25 8.03
CA PRO A 130 -22.56 3.61 8.83
C PRO A 130 -21.66 2.40 9.14
N VAL A 131 -20.36 2.59 8.97
CA VAL A 131 -19.28 1.70 9.42
C VAL A 131 -18.36 2.52 10.33
N PRO A 132 -17.56 1.89 11.22
CA PRO A 132 -16.63 2.62 12.11
C PRO A 132 -15.40 3.16 11.35
N ALA A 133 -15.62 4.00 10.33
CA ALA A 133 -14.62 4.48 9.38
C ALA A 133 -13.44 5.17 10.08
N ARG A 134 -13.70 6.06 11.05
CA ARG A 134 -12.63 6.78 11.77
C ARG A 134 -11.65 5.82 12.45
N ARG A 135 -12.13 4.77 13.11
CA ARG A 135 -11.28 3.78 13.78
C ARG A 135 -10.45 2.98 12.77
N ILE A 136 -11.07 2.59 11.65
CA ILE A 136 -10.39 1.89 10.55
C ILE A 136 -9.30 2.79 9.95
N THR A 137 -9.60 4.05 9.66
CA THR A 137 -8.65 5.02 9.09
C THR A 137 -7.46 5.25 10.01
N LEU A 138 -7.67 5.44 11.31
CA LEU A 138 -6.56 5.65 12.27
C LEU A 138 -5.68 4.42 12.41
N LEU A 139 -6.27 3.23 12.54
CA LEU A 139 -5.53 1.98 12.60
C LEU A 139 -4.74 1.73 11.31
N ALA A 140 -5.38 1.94 10.16
CA ALA A 140 -4.72 1.81 8.86
C ALA A 140 -3.57 2.80 8.71
N ALA A 141 -3.76 4.08 9.10
CA ALA A 141 -2.70 5.06 9.05
C ALA A 141 -1.49 4.65 9.89
N ALA A 142 -1.71 4.15 11.12
CA ALA A 142 -0.62 3.67 11.97
C ALA A 142 0.13 2.48 11.34
N VAL A 143 -0.60 1.48 10.84
CA VAL A 143 -0.01 0.28 10.22
C VAL A 143 0.76 0.63 8.94
N PHE A 144 0.15 1.41 8.05
CA PHE A 144 0.80 1.77 6.79
C PHE A 144 1.95 2.75 6.98
N LEU A 145 1.97 3.54 8.05
CA LEU A 145 3.10 4.39 8.42
C LEU A 145 4.35 3.55 8.68
N CYS A 146 4.21 2.42 9.39
CA CYS A 146 5.31 1.49 9.60
C CYS A 146 5.81 0.89 8.27
N TYR A 147 4.90 0.47 7.38
CA TYR A 147 5.27 -0.10 6.08
C TYR A 147 6.02 0.87 5.16
N CYS A 148 5.62 2.14 5.13
CA CYS A 148 6.22 3.11 4.23
C CYS A 148 7.51 3.73 4.77
N LEU A 149 7.63 3.91 6.09
CA LEU A 149 8.83 4.48 6.70
C LEU A 149 9.91 3.45 7.02
N GLY A 150 9.53 2.23 7.42
CA GLY A 150 10.46 1.27 8.04
C GLY A 150 11.68 0.99 7.17
N VAL A 151 11.47 0.76 5.88
CA VAL A 151 12.55 0.50 4.92
C VAL A 151 13.38 1.76 4.67
N LEU A 152 12.74 2.89 4.37
CA LEU A 152 13.46 4.12 4.02
C LEU A 152 14.31 4.65 5.20
N LEU A 153 13.79 4.60 6.44
CA LEU A 153 14.54 5.04 7.61
C LEU A 153 15.65 4.06 8.00
N ALA A 154 15.40 2.75 7.97
CA ALA A 154 16.44 1.77 8.27
C ALA A 154 17.61 1.87 7.29
N TYR A 155 17.32 2.01 6.00
CA TYR A 155 18.37 2.15 4.99
C TYR A 155 19.05 3.54 5.05
N TYR A 156 18.35 4.60 5.44
CA TYR A 156 18.98 5.88 5.77
C TYR A 156 19.96 5.75 6.94
N PHE A 157 19.55 5.13 8.06
CA PHE A 157 20.43 4.95 9.21
C PHE A 157 21.61 4.02 8.92
N ALA A 158 21.42 3.01 8.07
CA ALA A 158 22.51 2.15 7.63
C ALA A 158 23.51 2.90 6.72
N LEU A 159 23.09 3.98 6.06
CA LEU A 159 23.98 4.90 5.35
C LEU A 159 24.76 5.82 6.31
N VAL A 160 24.10 6.35 7.35
CA VAL A 160 24.72 7.24 8.35
C VAL A 160 25.69 6.48 9.25
N PHE A 161 25.28 5.32 9.77
CA PHE A 161 26.07 4.47 10.69
C PHE A 161 26.64 3.27 9.93
N HIS A 162 27.57 3.55 9.03
CA HIS A 162 28.08 2.58 8.05
C HIS A 162 28.68 1.30 8.66
N ASP A 163 29.29 1.41 9.86
CA ASP A 163 29.89 0.27 10.58
C ASP A 163 28.86 -0.80 10.96
N TYR A 164 27.60 -0.40 11.16
CA TYR A 164 26.50 -1.28 11.56
C TYR A 164 25.46 -1.48 10.44
N ARG A 165 25.81 -1.14 9.19
CA ARG A 165 24.84 -1.10 8.08
C ARG A 165 24.04 -2.39 7.88
N SER A 166 24.68 -3.55 8.06
CA SER A 166 24.00 -4.86 7.93
C SER A 166 22.94 -5.04 9.03
N THR A 167 23.31 -4.80 10.29
CA THR A 167 22.40 -4.89 11.43
C THR A 167 21.24 -3.89 11.29
N ILE A 168 21.54 -2.64 10.95
CA ILE A 168 20.52 -1.58 10.84
C ILE A 168 19.59 -1.85 9.66
N SER A 169 20.09 -2.26 8.50
CA SER A 169 19.24 -2.60 7.35
C SER A 169 18.32 -3.79 7.65
N GLN A 170 18.75 -4.76 8.46
CA GLN A 170 17.90 -5.88 8.91
C GLN A 170 16.75 -5.43 9.83
N LEU A 171 16.87 -4.31 10.56
CA LEU A 171 15.77 -3.74 11.34
C LEU A 171 14.57 -3.35 10.47
N SER A 172 14.77 -3.06 9.17
CA SER A 172 13.66 -2.84 8.23
C SER A 172 12.73 -4.04 8.15
N GLY A 173 13.29 -5.25 8.16
CA GLY A 173 12.54 -6.51 8.15
C GLY A 173 11.73 -6.69 9.44
N MET A 174 12.32 -6.33 10.58
CA MET A 174 11.62 -6.37 11.88
C MET A 174 10.45 -5.38 11.92
N VAL A 175 10.65 -4.13 11.48
CA VAL A 175 9.59 -3.11 11.44
C VAL A 175 8.46 -3.54 10.49
N ASN A 176 8.79 -4.06 9.31
CA ASN A 176 7.80 -4.61 8.38
C ASN A 176 7.07 -5.84 8.95
N GLY A 177 7.79 -6.69 9.70
CA GLY A 177 7.21 -7.85 10.38
C GLY A 177 6.14 -7.43 11.38
N VAL A 178 6.43 -6.44 12.22
CA VAL A 178 5.45 -5.85 13.16
C VAL A 178 4.27 -5.24 12.42
N ALA A 179 4.51 -4.47 11.36
CA ALA A 179 3.44 -3.89 10.54
C ALA A 179 2.54 -4.97 9.92
N THR A 180 3.13 -6.10 9.50
CA THR A 180 2.40 -7.26 8.95
C THR A 180 1.57 -7.97 9.99
N VAL A 181 2.09 -8.17 11.20
CA VAL A 181 1.31 -8.73 12.31
C VAL A 181 0.11 -7.84 12.63
N LEU A 182 0.31 -6.52 12.70
CA LEU A 182 -0.80 -5.58 12.94
C LEU A 182 -1.80 -5.57 11.78
N LEU A 183 -1.34 -5.60 10.54
CA LEU A 183 -2.22 -5.70 9.38
C LEU A 183 -3.08 -6.97 9.45
N THR A 184 -2.45 -8.14 9.60
CA THR A 184 -3.10 -9.44 9.47
C THR A 184 -3.93 -9.85 10.69
N PHE A 185 -3.48 -9.56 11.91
CA PHE A 185 -4.22 -9.96 13.11
C PHE A 185 -5.21 -8.90 13.59
N VAL A 186 -5.08 -7.65 13.13
CA VAL A 186 -5.85 -6.53 13.72
C VAL A 186 -6.71 -5.81 12.67
N LEU A 187 -6.15 -5.46 11.51
CA LEU A 187 -6.90 -4.72 10.48
C LEU A 187 -7.69 -5.64 9.55
N GLU A 188 -7.07 -6.69 9.04
CA GLU A 188 -7.68 -7.65 8.10
C GLU A 188 -8.94 -8.34 8.65
N PRO A 189 -8.98 -8.84 9.91
CA PRO A 189 -10.17 -9.52 10.44
C PRO A 189 -11.36 -8.57 10.56
N ARG A 190 -11.11 -7.30 10.88
CA ARG A 190 -12.17 -6.27 10.92
C ARG A 190 -12.76 -6.03 9.54
N ILE A 191 -11.93 -5.87 8.52
CA ILE A 191 -12.41 -5.73 7.13
C ILE A 191 -13.11 -7.00 6.67
N ALA A 192 -12.59 -8.19 7.01
CA ALA A 192 -13.20 -9.47 6.64
C ALA A 192 -14.62 -9.63 7.19
N SER A 193 -14.83 -9.34 8.47
CA SER A 193 -16.17 -9.40 9.07
C SER A 193 -17.19 -8.49 8.36
N ILE A 194 -16.75 -7.34 7.82
CA ILE A 194 -17.60 -6.43 7.04
C ILE A 194 -17.89 -7.01 5.66
N VAL A 195 -16.88 -7.59 5.01
CA VAL A 195 -17.01 -8.23 3.69
C VAL A 195 -18.00 -9.39 3.71
N ASP A 196 -17.99 -10.18 4.79
CA ASP A 196 -18.84 -11.37 4.91
C ASP A 196 -20.29 -11.01 5.26
N ALA A 197 -20.49 -10.02 6.13
CA ALA A 197 -21.81 -9.72 6.70
C ALA A 197 -22.58 -8.58 6.02
N ARG A 198 -21.92 -7.68 5.28
CA ARG A 198 -22.51 -6.40 4.86
C ARG A 198 -22.62 -6.24 3.33
N PRO A 199 -23.52 -5.38 2.81
CA PRO A 199 -23.65 -5.13 1.38
C PRO A 199 -22.41 -4.44 0.79
N ALA A 200 -22.29 -4.45 -0.55
CA ALA A 200 -21.10 -3.94 -1.25
C ALA A 200 -20.77 -2.47 -0.97
N GLY A 201 -21.77 -1.60 -0.76
CA GLY A 201 -21.54 -0.21 -0.38
C GLY A 201 -20.87 -0.05 0.99
N ASP A 202 -21.21 -0.90 1.97
CA ASP A 202 -20.58 -0.90 3.29
C ASP A 202 -19.14 -1.40 3.22
N VAL A 203 -18.91 -2.44 2.41
CA VAL A 203 -17.57 -2.98 2.14
C VAL A 203 -16.70 -1.92 1.47
N HIS A 204 -17.21 -1.25 0.44
CA HIS A 204 -16.50 -0.17 -0.23
C HIS A 204 -16.18 0.96 0.74
N HIS A 205 -17.13 1.37 1.58
CA HIS A 205 -16.89 2.44 2.56
C HIS A 205 -15.80 2.06 3.59
N ALA A 206 -15.78 0.81 4.06
CA ALA A 206 -14.75 0.32 4.98
C ALA A 206 -13.37 0.24 4.32
N ILE A 207 -13.29 -0.30 3.10
CA ILE A 207 -12.05 -0.34 2.31
C ILE A 207 -11.56 1.08 2.01
N GLN A 208 -12.45 1.99 1.65
CA GLN A 208 -12.10 3.39 1.39
C GLN A 208 -11.57 4.08 2.65
N ALA A 209 -12.16 3.83 3.82
CA ALA A 209 -11.67 4.36 5.09
C ALA A 209 -10.24 3.88 5.40
N MET A 210 -9.94 2.61 5.14
CA MET A 210 -8.61 2.03 5.29
C MET A 210 -7.61 2.64 4.28
N LEU A 211 -7.99 2.73 3.01
CA LEU A 211 -7.16 3.31 1.95
C LEU A 211 -6.90 4.81 2.15
N ASN A 212 -7.87 5.55 2.70
CA ASN A 212 -7.66 6.94 3.12
C ASN A 212 -6.63 7.02 4.26
N GLY A 213 -6.66 6.08 5.21
CA GLY A 213 -5.63 5.97 6.26
C GLY A 213 -4.25 5.72 5.67
N ARG A 214 -4.16 4.82 4.69
CA ARG A 214 -2.92 4.58 3.91
C ARG A 214 -2.43 5.85 3.20
N LEU A 215 -3.32 6.60 2.56
CA LEU A 215 -2.97 7.86 1.87
C LEU A 215 -2.46 8.93 2.86
N ILE A 216 -3.08 9.07 4.03
CA ILE A 216 -2.60 9.97 5.08
C ILE A 216 -1.20 9.55 5.55
N ALA A 217 -0.99 8.25 5.75
CA ALA A 217 0.31 7.73 6.16
C ALA A 217 1.39 7.97 5.09
N VAL A 218 1.17 7.54 3.85
CA VAL A 218 2.16 7.60 2.76
C VAL A 218 2.36 9.01 2.24
N GLY A 219 1.31 9.82 2.16
CA GLY A 219 1.35 11.14 1.52
C GLY A 219 1.62 12.31 2.45
N ILE A 220 1.38 12.15 3.75
CA ILE A 220 1.53 13.25 4.72
C ILE A 220 2.50 12.86 5.83
N LEU A 221 2.17 11.84 6.62
CA LEU A 221 2.93 11.50 7.82
C LEU A 221 4.34 11.01 7.50
N ALA A 222 4.48 10.13 6.50
CA ALA A 222 5.76 9.56 6.14
C ALA A 222 6.73 10.58 5.54
N PRO A 223 6.37 11.43 4.57
CA PRO A 223 7.28 12.46 4.07
C PRO A 223 7.75 13.41 5.17
N LEU A 224 6.84 13.84 6.05
CA LEU A 224 7.17 14.74 7.16
C LEU A 224 8.14 14.10 8.16
N LEU A 225 7.83 12.87 8.60
CA LEU A 225 8.69 12.16 9.56
C LEU A 225 10.02 11.74 8.92
N PHE A 226 10.00 11.27 7.67
CA PHE A 226 11.22 10.91 6.95
C PHE A 226 12.15 12.11 6.81
N LEU A 227 11.64 13.25 6.34
CA LEU A 227 12.44 14.46 6.21
C LEU A 227 12.92 14.97 7.58
N GLY A 228 12.03 15.04 8.57
CA GLY A 228 12.36 15.53 9.90
C GLY A 228 13.45 14.71 10.58
N VAL A 229 13.35 13.39 10.51
CA VAL A 229 14.40 12.48 11.02
C VAL A 229 15.68 12.66 10.22
N CYS A 230 15.62 12.62 8.89
CA CYS A 230 16.83 12.73 8.06
C CYS A 230 17.57 14.06 8.23
N ILE A 231 16.89 15.18 8.47
CA ILE A 231 17.55 16.46 8.73
C ILE A 231 18.24 16.46 10.10
N GLY A 232 17.67 15.78 11.10
CA GLY A 232 18.26 15.69 12.43
C GLY A 232 19.59 14.91 12.49
N PHE A 233 19.90 14.12 11.45
CA PHE A 233 21.10 13.27 11.36
C PHE A 233 21.99 13.58 10.15
N ALA A 234 21.63 14.59 9.34
CA ALA A 234 22.40 15.03 8.16
C ALA A 234 23.36 16.17 8.50
#